data_AF-A0A932W5L4-F1
#
_entry.id   AF-A0A932W5L4-F1
#
_cell.length_a   1.000
_cell.length_b   1.000
_cell.length_c   1.000
_cell.angle_alpha   90.00
_cell.angle_beta   90.00
_cell.angle_gamma   90.00
#
_symmetry.space_group_name_H-M   'P 1'
#
loop_
_entity.id
_entity.type
_entity.pdbx_description
1 polymer ?
#
loop_
_entity_poly.entity_id
_entity_poly.type
_entity_poly.pdbx_seq_one_letter_code
_entity_poly.pdbx_strand_id
1 'polypeptide(L)'
;MRRLLQRALLPPAAALVTLSALTSVAVAAPVAAPAPAATGARTPLAFLTAVTDRGATPAWSRFRLVGMLSPGRAGDRVVVQRRLAGGRWTAFPAATVTRSDGSYVCPVVSGRRGGNDFRVVRYAAGGGPTLVSNITSIVVL
;
A
#
# COMPACT_ATOMS: atom_id res chain seq x y z
N MET A 1 41.55 -7.44 -30.56
CA MET A 1 40.93 -7.30 -29.23
C MET A 1 42.05 -7.19 -28.21
N ARG A 2 42.20 -6.00 -27.62
CA ARG A 2 43.37 -5.60 -26.84
C ARG A 2 43.20 -6.05 -25.38
N ARG A 3 44.24 -6.75 -24.88
CA ARG A 3 44.79 -6.68 -23.51
C ARG A 3 43.87 -7.22 -22.39
N LEU A 4 44.34 -7.92 -21.35
CA LEU A 4 45.68 -8.28 -20.93
C LEU A 4 45.50 -9.42 -19.91
N LEU A 5 46.25 -10.50 -20.10
CA LEU A 5 46.40 -11.61 -19.16
C LEU A 5 46.86 -11.07 -17.80
N GLN A 6 46.10 -11.36 -16.74
CA GLN A 6 46.52 -11.13 -15.36
C GLN A 6 47.68 -12.07 -15.05
N ARG A 7 48.89 -11.51 -15.01
CA ARG A 7 50.10 -12.17 -14.55
C ARG A 7 50.40 -11.70 -13.12
N ALA A 8 50.45 -12.70 -12.25
CA ALA A 8 51.45 -12.92 -11.19
C ALA A 8 51.67 -11.82 -10.13
N LEU A 9 51.58 -12.22 -8.86
CA LEU A 9 52.74 -12.31 -7.96
C LEU A 9 52.28 -12.82 -6.58
N LEU A 10 52.74 -14.01 -6.18
CA LEU A 10 52.96 -14.35 -4.77
C LEU A 10 54.34 -13.79 -4.37
N PRO A 11 54.54 -13.43 -3.09
CA PRO A 11 55.60 -14.11 -2.37
C PRO A 11 55.29 -14.48 -0.90
N PRO A 12 56.14 -15.31 -0.26
CA PRO A 12 55.87 -16.09 0.95
C PRO A 12 56.58 -15.54 2.21
N ALA A 13 56.10 -15.92 3.40
CA ALA A 13 56.85 -16.05 4.67
C ALA A 13 55.82 -16.31 5.80
N ALA A 14 55.75 -17.49 6.44
CA ALA A 14 56.62 -17.98 7.52
C ALA A 14 56.66 -17.06 8.75
N ALA A 15 56.00 -17.47 9.84
CA ALA A 15 56.52 -17.41 11.21
C ALA A 15 55.54 -18.04 12.22
N LEU A 16 56.06 -18.93 13.07
CA LEU A 16 55.47 -19.38 14.33
C LEU A 16 55.24 -18.19 15.28
N VAL A 17 54.42 -18.36 16.34
CA VAL A 17 54.74 -17.97 17.74
C VAL A 17 53.54 -18.17 18.69
N THR A 18 53.77 -19.10 19.63
CA THR A 18 53.41 -19.17 21.07
C THR A 18 51.97 -18.99 21.60
N LEU A 19 51.55 -20.04 22.33
CA LEU A 19 50.69 -19.99 23.52
C LEU A 19 51.13 -18.90 24.51
N SER A 20 50.18 -18.14 25.06
CA SER A 20 50.24 -17.56 26.41
C SER A 20 48.84 -17.14 26.86
N ALA A 21 48.37 -17.75 27.94
CA ALA A 21 47.17 -17.37 28.67
C ALA A 21 47.49 -16.20 29.61
N LEU A 22 46.70 -15.12 29.58
CA LEU A 22 46.64 -14.12 30.66
C LEU A 22 45.21 -13.54 30.78
N THR A 23 44.69 -13.66 31.98
CA THR A 23 43.45 -13.08 32.54
C THR A 23 43.37 -11.56 32.34
N SER A 24 42.20 -11.06 31.94
CA SER A 24 41.87 -9.63 31.98
C SER A 24 40.48 -9.39 32.55
N VAL A 25 40.43 -8.37 33.41
CA VAL A 25 39.36 -7.95 34.32
C VAL A 25 38.12 -7.48 33.56
N ALA A 26 36.94 -7.83 34.09
CA ALA A 26 35.66 -7.35 33.61
C ALA A 26 35.52 -5.83 33.78
N VAL A 27 35.42 -5.11 32.66
CA VAL A 27 34.86 -3.76 32.61
C VAL A 27 33.41 -3.91 32.18
N ALA A 28 32.48 -3.73 33.11
CA ALA A 28 31.06 -3.62 32.78
C ALA A 28 30.86 -2.33 31.96
N ALA A 29 30.70 -2.48 30.65
CA ALA A 29 30.27 -1.39 29.79
C ALA A 29 28.88 -0.90 30.23
N PRO A 30 28.59 0.41 30.24
CA PRO A 30 27.23 0.88 30.44
C PRO A 30 26.37 0.33 29.29
N VAL A 31 25.39 -0.49 29.64
CA VAL A 31 24.35 -0.94 28.71
C VAL A 31 23.63 0.31 28.23
N ALA A 32 23.94 0.75 27.01
CA ALA A 32 23.17 1.77 26.32
C ALA A 32 21.72 1.26 26.25
N ALA A 33 20.82 1.98 26.91
CA ALA A 33 19.40 1.71 26.81
C ALA A 33 19.02 1.66 25.32
N PRO A 34 18.28 0.64 24.85
CA PRO A 34 17.85 0.59 23.46
C PRO A 34 17.03 1.84 23.16
N ALA A 35 17.51 2.66 22.23
CA ALA A 35 16.76 3.79 21.72
C ALA A 35 15.41 3.28 21.20
N PRO A 36 14.28 3.95 21.52
CA PRO A 36 12.99 3.54 21.00
C PRO A 36 13.07 3.51 19.47
N ALA A 37 12.80 2.34 18.90
CA ALA A 37 12.77 2.16 17.46
C ALA A 37 11.81 3.18 16.85
N ALA A 38 12.31 4.01 15.93
CA ALA A 38 11.47 4.89 15.14
C ALA A 38 10.39 4.03 14.47
N THR A 39 9.13 4.22 14.89
CA THR A 39 8.00 3.53 14.29
C THR A 39 7.91 4.00 12.85
N GLY A 40 8.33 3.14 11.91
CA GLY A 40 8.35 3.47 10.49
C GLY A 40 6.98 3.97 10.03
N ALA A 41 6.97 5.03 9.22
CA ALA A 41 5.77 5.55 8.60
C ALA A 41 5.09 4.43 7.80
N ARG A 42 3.87 4.03 8.21
CA ARG A 42 3.06 3.08 7.44
C ARG A 42 2.66 3.73 6.11
N THR A 43 2.91 3.03 5.01
CA THR A 43 2.46 3.45 3.68
C THR A 43 0.93 3.61 3.67
N PRO A 44 0.40 4.72 3.17
CA PRO A 44 -1.04 4.89 3.01
C PRO A 44 -1.66 3.81 2.10
N LEU A 45 -2.81 3.28 2.50
CA LEU A 45 -3.57 2.22 1.84
C LEU A 45 -5.04 2.63 1.72
N ALA A 46 -5.74 2.17 0.68
CA ALA A 46 -7.20 2.15 0.66
C ALA A 46 -7.72 0.81 0.19
N PHE A 47 -8.80 0.43 0.84
CA PHE A 47 -9.54 -0.77 0.56
C PHE A 47 -10.96 -0.42 0.12
N LEU A 48 -11.49 -1.21 -0.81
CA LEU A 48 -12.81 -1.09 -1.40
C LEU A 48 -13.37 -2.47 -1.75
N THR A 49 -14.63 -2.71 -1.39
CA THR A 49 -15.42 -3.88 -1.75
C THR A 49 -16.82 -3.45 -2.18
N ALA A 50 -17.34 -4.06 -3.24
CA ALA A 50 -18.75 -3.95 -3.59
C ALA A 50 -19.59 -4.97 -2.82
N VAL A 51 -20.64 -4.49 -2.16
CA VAL A 51 -21.67 -5.30 -1.50
C VAL A 51 -22.85 -5.39 -2.46
N THR A 52 -23.03 -6.58 -3.03
CA THR A 52 -24.05 -6.96 -4.00
C THR A 52 -24.49 -8.39 -3.75
N ASP A 53 -25.63 -8.78 -4.31
CA ASP A 53 -26.08 -10.17 -4.31
C ASP A 53 -25.29 -10.97 -5.35
N ARG A 54 -24.48 -11.93 -4.90
CA ARG A 54 -23.68 -12.84 -5.74
C ARG A 54 -22.73 -12.13 -6.74
N GLY A 55 -22.27 -10.92 -6.43
CA GLY A 55 -21.38 -10.15 -7.32
C GLY A 55 -22.09 -9.49 -8.51
N ALA A 56 -23.43 -9.50 -8.52
CA ALA A 56 -24.24 -8.93 -9.58
C ALA A 56 -25.32 -7.98 -9.03
N THR A 57 -25.78 -7.06 -9.87
CA THR A 57 -26.88 -6.16 -9.53
C THR A 57 -27.73 -5.88 -10.76
N PRO A 58 -29.07 -5.76 -10.65
CA PRO A 58 -29.88 -5.35 -11.79
C PRO A 58 -29.52 -3.92 -12.23
N ALA A 59 -29.61 -3.63 -13.53
CA ALA A 59 -29.50 -2.26 -14.00
C ALA A 59 -30.44 -1.32 -13.23
N TRP A 60 -29.95 -0.13 -12.90
CA TRP A 60 -30.66 0.89 -12.13
C TRP A 60 -30.97 0.52 -10.68
N SER A 61 -30.45 -0.60 -10.19
CA SER A 61 -30.52 -0.94 -8.76
C SER A 61 -29.40 -0.29 -7.97
N ARG A 62 -29.69 -0.04 -6.69
CA ARG A 62 -28.71 0.47 -5.73
C ARG A 62 -27.90 -0.68 -5.16
N PHE A 63 -26.58 -0.53 -5.19
CA PHE A 63 -25.64 -1.35 -4.42
C PHE A 63 -24.74 -0.46 -3.56
N ARG A 64 -23.96 -1.07 -2.67
CA ARG A 64 -23.07 -0.32 -1.76
C ARG A 64 -21.62 -0.63 -2.07
N LEU A 65 -20.82 0.41 -2.21
CA LEU A 65 -19.38 0.32 -2.11
C LEU A 65 -18.97 0.60 -0.66
N VAL A 66 -18.25 -0.32 -0.05
CA VAL A 66 -17.80 -0.23 1.33
C VAL A 66 -16.28 -0.30 1.34
N GLY A 67 -15.64 0.52 2.16
CA GLY A 67 -14.20 0.50 2.24
C GLY A 67 -13.65 1.28 3.42
N MET A 68 -12.33 1.37 3.44
CA MET A 68 -11.58 2.08 4.48
C MET A 68 -10.35 2.73 3.89
N LEU A 69 -10.00 3.91 4.40
CA LEU A 69 -8.75 4.61 4.09
C LEU A 69 -7.80 4.49 5.29
N SER A 70 -6.51 4.29 5.02
CA SER A 70 -5.45 4.23 6.02
C SER A 70 -4.24 5.08 5.57
N PRO A 71 -3.72 6.00 6.38
CA PRO A 71 -4.39 6.56 7.53
C PRO A 71 -5.73 7.18 7.11
N GLY A 72 -6.77 6.92 7.88
CA GLY A 72 -8.13 7.45 7.70
C GLY A 72 -8.35 8.70 8.55
N ARG A 73 -9.09 9.70 8.05
CA ARG A 73 -9.53 10.85 8.84
C ARG A 73 -11.03 11.06 8.62
N ALA A 74 -11.71 11.64 9.61
CA ALA A 74 -13.11 12.03 9.43
C ALA A 74 -13.24 13.09 8.33
N GLY A 75 -14.24 12.95 7.46
CA GLY A 75 -14.56 13.98 6.47
C GLY A 75 -13.72 13.97 5.21
N ASP A 76 -12.79 13.02 5.03
CA ASP A 76 -12.07 12.90 3.76
C ASP A 76 -13.04 12.62 2.62
N ARG A 77 -12.94 13.40 1.55
CA ARG A 77 -13.78 13.21 0.37
C ARG A 77 -13.27 12.03 -0.44
N VAL A 78 -14.16 11.07 -0.65
CA VAL A 78 -13.94 9.87 -1.46
C VAL A 78 -14.82 9.96 -2.70
N VAL A 79 -14.21 9.92 -3.87
CA VAL A 79 -14.93 9.95 -5.16
C VAL A 79 -14.82 8.59 -5.81
N VAL A 80 -15.94 8.09 -6.31
CA VAL A 80 -15.98 6.85 -7.06
C VAL A 80 -15.53 7.12 -8.49
N GLN A 81 -14.66 6.25 -8.99
CA GLN A 81 -14.37 6.14 -10.40
C GLN A 81 -14.86 4.81 -10.93
N ARG A 82 -15.28 4.81 -12.18
CA ARG A 82 -15.75 3.61 -12.88
C ARG A 82 -15.02 3.47 -14.21
N ARG A 83 -14.74 2.24 -14.60
CA ARG A 83 -14.52 1.88 -15.99
C ARG A 83 -15.44 0.72 -16.37
N LEU A 84 -15.80 0.65 -17.64
CA LEU A 84 -16.35 -0.59 -18.20
C LEU A 84 -15.20 -1.60 -18.34
N ALA A 85 -15.50 -2.90 -18.37
CA ALA A 85 -14.48 -3.95 -18.50
C ALA A 85 -13.46 -3.61 -19.61
N GLY A 86 -12.18 -3.51 -19.25
CA GLY A 86 -11.08 -3.16 -20.17
C GLY A 86 -11.02 -1.69 -20.64
N GLY A 87 -11.94 -0.83 -20.19
CA GLY A 87 -12.03 0.57 -20.59
C GLY A 87 -11.18 1.53 -19.75
N ARG A 88 -11.30 2.84 -20.04
CA ARG A 88 -10.64 3.89 -19.25
C ARG A 88 -11.38 4.19 -17.96
N TRP A 89 -10.64 4.57 -16.92
CA TRP A 89 -11.22 5.12 -15.70
C TRP A 89 -11.85 6.48 -15.96
N THR A 90 -13.07 6.65 -15.48
CA THR A 90 -13.84 7.89 -15.59
C THR A 90 -14.40 8.26 -14.22
N ALA A 91 -14.57 9.57 -13.98
CA ALA A 91 -15.28 10.04 -12.80
C ALA A 91 -16.71 9.49 -12.84
N PHE A 92 -17.11 8.82 -11.76
CA PHE A 92 -18.47 8.35 -11.59
C PHE A 92 -19.19 9.35 -10.67
N PRO A 93 -20.46 9.72 -10.93
CA PRO A 93 -21.19 10.70 -10.13
C PRO A 93 -21.65 10.12 -8.78
N ALA A 94 -20.74 9.52 -8.02
CA ALA A 94 -20.94 9.12 -6.64
C ALA A 94 -19.70 9.51 -5.83
N ALA A 95 -19.96 10.10 -4.67
CA ALA A 95 -18.94 10.45 -3.71
C ALA A 95 -19.51 10.29 -2.30
N THR A 96 -18.63 10.15 -1.32
CA THR A 96 -19.00 10.11 0.09
C THR A 96 -17.88 10.71 0.92
N VAL A 97 -18.12 10.85 2.22
CA VAL A 97 -17.10 11.23 3.20
C VAL A 97 -16.80 10.06 4.12
N THR A 98 -15.56 9.97 4.58
CA THR A 98 -15.18 8.98 5.58
C THR A 98 -15.70 9.34 6.98
N ARG A 99 -15.95 8.31 7.77
CA ARG A 99 -16.19 8.39 9.20
C ARG A 99 -14.88 8.64 9.96
N SER A 100 -14.97 8.84 11.27
CA SER A 100 -13.83 9.10 12.14
C SER A 100 -12.76 8.01 12.11
N ASP A 101 -13.14 6.76 11.85
CA ASP A 101 -12.25 5.62 11.69
C ASP A 101 -11.68 5.46 10.26
N GLY A 102 -12.02 6.36 9.33
CA GLY A 102 -11.63 6.26 7.93
C GLY A 102 -12.50 5.31 7.09
N SER A 103 -13.50 4.66 7.70
CA SER A 103 -14.45 3.82 6.97
C SER A 103 -15.41 4.67 6.14
N TYR A 104 -15.95 4.10 5.07
CA TYR A 104 -16.97 4.77 4.27
C TYR A 104 -17.93 3.77 3.64
N VAL A 105 -19.15 4.25 3.38
CA VAL A 105 -20.16 3.56 2.58
C VAL A 105 -20.64 4.54 1.53
N CYS A 106 -20.58 4.13 0.27
CA CYS A 106 -21.04 4.92 -0.87
C CYS A 106 -22.14 4.12 -1.60
N PRO A 107 -23.41 4.55 -1.54
CA PRO A 107 -24.46 3.95 -2.36
C PRO A 107 -24.24 4.35 -3.83
N VAL A 108 -24.31 3.37 -4.73
CA VAL A 108 -24.09 3.56 -6.16
C VAL A 108 -25.26 2.94 -6.93
N VAL A 109 -25.64 3.59 -8.03
CA VAL A 109 -26.63 3.07 -8.98
C VAL A 109 -25.99 3.06 -10.36
N SER A 110 -25.96 1.91 -11.03
CA SER A 110 -25.44 1.81 -12.40
C SER A 110 -26.49 1.20 -13.33
N GLY A 111 -26.77 1.87 -14.45
CA GLY A 111 -27.60 1.35 -15.53
C GLY A 111 -26.82 0.72 -16.69
N ARG A 112 -25.48 0.78 -16.65
CA ARG A 112 -24.63 0.25 -17.72
C ARG A 112 -24.44 -1.25 -17.51
N ARG A 113 -25.12 -2.07 -18.31
CA ARG A 113 -25.05 -3.54 -18.28
C ARG A 113 -23.64 -4.06 -18.60
N GLY A 114 -23.32 -5.25 -18.09
CA GLY A 114 -22.04 -5.93 -18.25
C GLY A 114 -21.07 -5.72 -17.09
N GLY A 115 -19.79 -6.04 -17.31
CA GLY A 115 -18.74 -5.88 -16.32
C GLY A 115 -18.42 -4.40 -16.04
N ASN A 116 -18.57 -4.00 -14.78
CA ASN A 116 -18.27 -2.66 -14.30
C ASN A 116 -17.21 -2.76 -13.21
N ASP A 117 -16.07 -2.09 -13.41
CA ASP A 117 -15.02 -1.98 -12.41
C ASP A 117 -15.14 -0.64 -11.69
N PHE A 118 -15.04 -0.70 -10.37
CA PHE A 118 -15.09 0.44 -9.48
C PHE A 118 -13.79 0.55 -8.69
N ARG A 119 -13.35 1.79 -8.48
CA ARG A 119 -12.32 2.16 -7.51
C ARG A 119 -12.73 3.45 -6.84
N VAL A 120 -12.11 3.78 -5.72
CA VAL A 120 -12.26 5.09 -5.12
C VAL A 120 -10.95 5.86 -5.15
N VAL A 121 -11.10 7.18 -5.13
CA VAL A 121 -10.00 8.13 -5.08
C VAL A 121 -10.26 9.10 -3.95
N ARG A 122 -9.31 9.21 -3.02
CA ARG A 122 -9.28 10.26 -2.00
C ARG A 122 -8.75 11.54 -2.63
N TYR A 123 -9.37 12.66 -2.28
CA TYR A 123 -8.86 14.00 -2.61
C TYR A 123 -8.43 14.71 -1.32
N ALA A 124 -7.28 15.38 -1.36
CA ALA A 124 -6.91 16.31 -0.29
C ALA A 124 -7.85 17.51 -0.27
N ALA A 125 -8.04 18.12 0.90
CA ALA A 125 -8.72 19.41 1.00
C ALA A 125 -7.99 20.44 0.11
N GLY A 126 -8.67 20.91 -0.94
CA GLY A 126 -8.14 21.89 -1.89
C GLY A 126 -7.16 21.35 -2.95
N GLY A 127 -7.03 20.03 -3.15
CA GLY A 127 -5.99 19.45 -4.01
C GLY A 127 -6.40 18.28 -4.92
N GLY A 128 -5.38 17.70 -5.56
CA GLY A 128 -5.49 16.55 -6.46
C GLY A 128 -5.69 15.20 -5.75
N PRO A 129 -5.75 14.10 -6.51
CA PRO A 129 -5.94 12.76 -5.97
C PRO A 129 -4.74 12.35 -5.12
N THR A 130 -4.97 11.93 -3.87
CA THR A 130 -3.88 11.57 -2.94
C THR A 130 -3.76 10.07 -2.72
N LEU A 131 -4.82 9.31 -2.98
CA LEU A 131 -4.84 7.89 -2.70
C LEU A 131 -5.88 7.18 -3.56
N VAL A 132 -5.54 6.00 -4.08
CA VAL A 132 -6.43 5.17 -4.91
C VAL A 132 -6.59 3.79 -4.27
N SER A 133 -7.82 3.29 -4.21
CA SER A 133 -8.09 1.93 -3.67
C SER A 133 -7.72 0.81 -4.65
N ASN A 134 -7.83 -0.42 -4.17
CA ASN A 134 -8.00 -1.58 -5.05
C ASN A 134 -9.25 -1.44 -5.95
N ILE A 135 -9.35 -2.33 -6.92
CA ILE A 135 -10.47 -2.43 -7.85
C ILE A 135 -11.45 -3.49 -7.35
N THR A 136 -12.74 -3.22 -7.48
CA THR A 136 -13.82 -4.20 -7.29
C THR A 136 -14.67 -4.24 -8.55
N SER A 137 -15.04 -5.44 -8.98
CA SER A 137 -15.80 -5.67 -10.21
C SER A 137 -17.18 -6.20 -9.87
N ILE A 138 -18.20 -5.72 -10.57
CA ILE A 138 -19.56 -6.24 -10.49
C ILE A 138 -20.13 -6.45 -11.89
N VAL A 139 -21.06 -7.39 -12.02
CA VAL A 139 -21.85 -7.55 -13.24
C VAL A 139 -23.17 -6.82 -13.07
N VAL A 140 -23.48 -5.91 -13.98
CA VAL A 140 -24.80 -5.27 -14.04
C VAL A 140 -25.65 -6.03 -15.06
N LEU A 141 -26.80 -6.55 -14.63
CA LEU A 141 -27.72 -7.37 -15.42
C LEU A 141 -28.66 -6.54 -16.30
#